data_AF-A0A4Q6BR75-F1
#
_entry.id   AF-A0A4Q6BR75-F1
#
_cell.length_a   1.000
_cell.length_b   1.000
_cell.length_c   1.000
_cell.angle_alpha   90.00
_cell.angle_beta   90.00
_cell.angle_gamma   90.00
#
_symmetry.space_group_name_H-M   'P 1'
#
loop_
_entity.id
_entity.type
_entity.pdbx_description
1 polymer ?
#
loop_
_entity_poly.entity_id
_entity_poly.type
_entity_poly.pdbx_seq_one_letter_code
_entity_poly.pdbx_strand_id
1 'polypeptide(L)'
;MTLNSSKRHTRDRLISGCIIALTFGWSSHSDVSESAEIALKQSAKDAITDCIRNEYQAKRNFHVNGHALNESQSENVEWVRKCVVPVLRVSHSDAPALAARATWWALREGILDMPKDKIHRYSNCHEHGRDRRRSDIPLYRCGGSIWQVGMAAIQVNNYPDKYVAGMVDKVLGPVEAGINVTDALEMSAELAGFRPGSKVYDAIVRSTGKLRKSWLLRNPLIGMPIVQNQEVLVECFKQNKKWCYTSGWLSAKYFGASRRSMLKSIQDLTRIYQQP
;
A
#
# COMPACT_ATOMS: atom_id res chain seq x y z
N MET A 1 -30.70 -41.34 -11.36
CA MET A 1 -29.57 -40.42 -11.62
C MET A 1 -29.89 -39.11 -10.92
N THR A 2 -29.34 -38.94 -9.72
CA THR A 2 -29.64 -37.82 -8.82
C THR A 2 -28.30 -37.33 -8.29
N LEU A 3 -27.92 -36.11 -8.69
CA LEU A 3 -26.63 -35.51 -8.35
C LEU A 3 -26.70 -34.81 -6.99
N ASN A 4 -25.71 -35.13 -6.17
CA ASN A 4 -25.51 -34.66 -4.79
C ASN A 4 -25.35 -33.14 -4.69
N SER A 5 -26.19 -32.53 -3.86
CA SER A 5 -25.99 -31.20 -3.26
C SER A 5 -25.06 -31.35 -2.04
N SER A 6 -23.81 -30.90 -2.19
CA SER A 6 -22.83 -30.87 -1.08
C SER A 6 -22.80 -29.50 -0.42
N LYS A 7 -23.07 -29.55 0.89
CA LYS A 7 -23.15 -28.49 1.88
C LYS A 7 -21.91 -27.58 1.89
N ARG A 8 -22.11 -26.26 1.87
CA ARG A 8 -21.20 -25.28 2.48
C ARG A 8 -21.89 -24.64 3.67
N HIS A 9 -21.63 -25.18 4.85
CA HIS A 9 -21.84 -24.49 6.11
C HIS A 9 -20.50 -24.33 6.83
N THR A 10 -20.46 -23.32 7.70
CA THR A 10 -19.40 -22.98 8.67
C THR A 10 -18.09 -22.41 8.12
N ARG A 11 -18.08 -21.09 7.88
CA ARG A 11 -16.89 -20.22 8.04
C ARG A 11 -17.29 -18.77 8.36
N ASP A 12 -18.11 -18.58 9.41
CA ASP A 12 -18.48 -17.25 9.96
C ASP A 12 -18.01 -17.05 11.41
N ARG A 13 -16.98 -17.78 11.86
CA ARG A 13 -16.39 -17.59 13.18
C ARG A 13 -14.88 -17.51 13.04
N LEU A 14 -14.35 -16.32 12.76
CA LEU A 14 -12.95 -15.94 13.02
C LEU A 14 -12.65 -14.42 12.89
N ILE A 15 -13.65 -13.54 12.70
CA ILE A 15 -13.44 -12.07 12.69
C ILE A 15 -14.23 -11.37 13.83
N SER A 16 -14.34 -12.04 14.98
CA SER A 16 -14.90 -11.44 16.19
C SER A 16 -14.03 -11.79 17.39
N GLY A 17 -12.76 -11.41 17.30
CA GLY A 17 -11.74 -11.72 18.29
C GLY A 17 -10.61 -10.70 18.29
N CYS A 18 -10.94 -9.40 18.27
CA CYS A 18 -9.98 -8.35 18.63
C CYS A 18 -10.64 -7.00 19.00
N ILE A 19 -11.84 -7.03 19.57
CA ILE A 19 -12.50 -5.83 20.14
C ILE A 19 -13.17 -6.21 21.47
N ILE A 20 -12.41 -6.72 22.45
CA ILE A 20 -12.82 -6.72 23.86
C ILE A 20 -11.55 -6.59 24.71
N ALA A 21 -11.17 -5.35 25.07
CA ALA A 21 -10.34 -5.06 26.25
C ALA A 21 -10.26 -3.54 26.52
N LEU A 22 -11.39 -2.84 26.65
CA LEU A 22 -11.41 -1.49 27.23
C LEU A 22 -12.74 -1.27 27.97
N THR A 23 -12.91 -1.89 29.14
CA THR A 23 -13.88 -1.47 30.18
C THR A 23 -13.61 -2.27 31.45
N PHE A 24 -12.43 -2.13 32.07
CA PHE A 24 -12.27 -2.47 33.49
C PHE A 24 -11.30 -1.50 34.15
N GLY A 25 -11.58 -1.25 35.44
CA GLY A 25 -11.17 -0.09 36.21
C GLY A 25 -9.69 0.26 36.16
N TRP A 26 -9.44 1.57 36.24
CA TRP A 26 -8.18 2.18 36.62
C TRP A 26 -7.65 1.56 37.93
N SER A 27 -6.71 0.64 37.80
CA SER A 27 -5.77 0.27 38.85
C SER A 27 -4.37 0.53 38.31
N SER A 28 -3.64 1.39 39.02
CA SER A 28 -2.30 1.84 38.68
C SER A 28 -1.28 0.73 38.91
N HIS A 29 -1.11 -0.21 37.97
CA HIS A 29 0.05 -1.10 37.92
C HIS A 29 0.60 -1.11 36.48
N SER A 30 1.80 -0.59 36.34
CA SER A 30 2.57 -0.43 35.11
C SER A 30 3.29 -1.73 34.71
N ASP A 31 2.53 -2.80 34.52
CA ASP A 31 3.00 -4.06 33.93
C ASP A 31 2.00 -4.50 32.86
N VAL A 32 2.04 -3.83 31.71
CA VAL A 32 1.50 -4.44 30.48
C VAL A 32 2.42 -5.64 30.24
N SER A 33 1.90 -6.85 30.47
CA SER A 33 2.74 -8.05 30.43
C SER A 33 3.38 -8.17 29.04
N GLU A 34 4.68 -8.43 29.03
CA GLU A 34 5.48 -8.70 27.82
C GLU A 34 4.81 -9.75 26.90
N SER A 35 3.99 -10.62 27.48
CA SER A 35 3.15 -11.62 26.80
C SER A 35 2.05 -11.01 25.91
N ALA A 36 1.42 -9.91 26.33
CA ALA A 36 0.42 -9.20 25.52
C ALA A 36 1.06 -8.48 24.33
N GLU A 37 2.28 -7.95 24.51
CA GLU A 37 3.03 -7.31 23.44
C GLU A 37 3.53 -8.33 22.40
N ILE A 38 3.98 -9.51 22.84
CA ILE A 38 4.39 -10.61 21.95
C ILE A 38 3.21 -11.18 21.16
N ALA A 39 2.04 -11.38 21.80
CA ALA A 39 0.84 -11.84 21.11
C ALA A 39 0.32 -10.83 20.07
N LEU A 40 0.51 -9.52 20.32
CA LEU A 40 0.16 -8.47 19.36
C LEU A 40 1.08 -8.47 18.13
N LYS A 41 2.39 -8.72 18.32
CA LYS A 41 3.41 -8.69 17.25
C LYS A 41 3.32 -9.91 16.32
N GLN A 42 3.14 -11.11 16.86
CA GLN A 42 2.95 -12.32 16.03
C GLN A 42 1.65 -12.21 15.20
N SER A 43 0.62 -11.57 15.76
CA SER A 43 -0.63 -11.28 15.04
C SER A 43 -0.45 -10.30 13.87
N ALA A 44 0.59 -9.46 13.84
CA ALA A 44 0.68 -8.40 12.85
C ALA A 44 1.24 -8.87 11.51
N LYS A 45 2.25 -9.76 11.51
CA LYS A 45 2.73 -10.42 10.29
C LYS A 45 1.63 -11.25 9.65
N ASP A 46 0.93 -12.02 10.46
CA ASP A 46 -0.18 -12.86 10.02
C ASP A 46 -1.34 -11.99 9.56
N ALA A 47 -1.66 -10.89 10.24
CA ALA A 47 -2.66 -9.94 9.78
C ALA A 47 -2.27 -9.28 8.45
N ILE A 48 -1.01 -8.87 8.27
CA ILE A 48 -0.49 -8.34 7.00
C ILE A 48 -0.64 -9.41 5.91
N THR A 49 -0.19 -10.63 6.19
CA THR A 49 -0.20 -11.77 5.26
C THR A 49 -1.62 -12.19 4.90
N ASP A 50 -2.53 -12.21 5.86
CA ASP A 50 -3.95 -12.46 5.65
C ASP A 50 -4.58 -11.34 4.84
N CYS A 51 -4.19 -10.09 5.07
CA CYS A 51 -4.67 -8.97 4.26
C CYS A 51 -4.13 -9.00 2.82
N ILE A 52 -2.94 -9.58 2.62
CA ILE A 52 -2.38 -9.86 1.29
C ILE A 52 -3.15 -11.01 0.61
N ARG A 53 -3.39 -12.10 1.33
CA ARG A 53 -3.97 -13.35 0.79
C ARG A 53 -5.49 -13.29 0.61
N ASN A 54 -6.19 -12.54 1.45
CA ASN A 54 -7.64 -12.47 1.37
C ASN A 54 -8.08 -11.55 0.23
N GLU A 55 -8.93 -12.10 -0.64
CA GLU A 55 -9.57 -11.39 -1.71
C GLU A 55 -10.69 -10.52 -1.13
N TYR A 56 -10.54 -9.21 -1.22
CA TYR A 56 -11.55 -8.27 -0.74
C TYR A 56 -12.43 -7.88 -1.92
N GLN A 57 -13.60 -8.49 -2.02
CA GLN A 57 -14.61 -8.00 -2.96
C GLN A 57 -15.16 -6.66 -2.46
N ALA A 58 -14.69 -5.57 -3.07
CA ALA A 58 -15.22 -4.25 -2.77
C ALA A 58 -16.62 -4.09 -3.38
N LYS A 59 -17.65 -4.34 -2.57
CA LYS A 59 -19.04 -3.94 -2.87
C LYS A 59 -19.33 -2.45 -2.53
N ARG A 60 -18.30 -1.62 -2.35
CA ARG A 60 -18.47 -0.22 -1.91
C ARG A 60 -18.29 0.75 -3.08
N ASN A 61 -19.32 1.56 -3.31
CA ASN A 61 -19.29 2.67 -4.27
C ASN A 61 -18.68 3.91 -3.63
N PHE A 62 -17.35 3.97 -3.59
CA PHE A 62 -16.66 5.15 -3.08
C PHE A 62 -16.79 6.33 -4.04
N HIS A 63 -16.88 7.53 -3.46
CA HIS A 63 -16.85 8.78 -4.20
C HIS A 63 -15.70 9.64 -3.69
N VAL A 64 -14.90 10.17 -4.62
CA VAL A 64 -13.73 11.01 -4.33
C VAL A 64 -13.81 12.24 -5.22
N ASN A 65 -13.77 13.43 -4.61
CA ASN A 65 -13.92 14.70 -5.32
C ASN A 65 -15.18 14.76 -6.22
N GLY A 66 -16.29 14.18 -5.75
CA GLY A 66 -17.57 14.17 -6.47
C GLY A 66 -17.68 13.13 -7.59
N HIS A 67 -16.65 12.31 -7.82
CA HIS A 67 -16.66 11.26 -8.84
C HIS A 67 -16.74 9.88 -8.19
N ALA A 68 -17.61 9.02 -8.70
CA ALA A 68 -17.62 7.61 -8.35
C ALA A 68 -16.30 6.97 -8.81
N LEU A 69 -15.68 6.19 -7.93
CA LEU A 69 -14.54 5.36 -8.28
C LEU A 69 -15.01 4.18 -9.14
N ASN A 70 -14.22 3.79 -10.14
CA ASN A 70 -14.47 2.53 -10.86
C ASN A 70 -14.19 1.32 -9.95
N GLU A 71 -14.44 0.11 -10.44
CA GLU A 71 -14.28 -1.13 -9.67
C GLU A 71 -12.85 -1.32 -9.15
N SER A 72 -11.84 -1.28 -10.03
CA SER A 72 -10.42 -1.38 -9.63
C SER A 72 -10.01 -0.31 -8.63
N GLN A 73 -10.44 0.94 -8.83
CA GLN A 73 -10.14 2.04 -7.91
C GLN A 73 -10.77 1.80 -6.53
N SER A 74 -12.04 1.37 -6.49
CA SER A 74 -12.74 1.07 -5.25
C SER A 74 -12.13 -0.11 -4.51
N GLU A 75 -11.75 -1.16 -5.23
CA GLU A 75 -11.06 -2.33 -4.69
C GLU A 75 -9.72 -1.95 -4.06
N ASN A 76 -8.89 -1.19 -4.79
CA ASN A 76 -7.59 -0.75 -4.28
C ASN A 76 -7.73 0.20 -3.08
N VAL A 77 -8.69 1.13 -3.09
CA VAL A 77 -8.98 2.01 -1.94
C VAL A 77 -9.43 1.21 -0.72
N GLU A 78 -10.33 0.24 -0.90
CA GLU A 78 -10.77 -0.63 0.19
C GLU A 78 -9.61 -1.47 0.74
N TRP A 79 -8.75 -1.99 -0.15
CA TRP A 79 -7.57 -2.76 0.24
C TRP A 79 -6.59 -1.91 1.06
N VAL A 80 -6.29 -0.67 0.63
CA VAL A 80 -5.45 0.26 1.42
C VAL A 80 -6.08 0.52 2.79
N ARG A 81 -7.39 0.79 2.83
CA ARG A 81 -8.14 1.04 4.07
C ARG A 81 -8.00 -0.11 5.06
N LYS A 82 -8.15 -1.35 4.59
CA LYS A 82 -8.19 -2.54 5.45
C LYS A 82 -6.80 -3.09 5.78
N CYS A 83 -5.84 -2.95 4.88
CA CYS A 83 -4.58 -3.67 4.97
C CYS A 83 -3.37 -2.77 5.24
N VAL A 84 -3.40 -1.54 4.75
CA VAL A 84 -2.26 -0.62 4.89
C VAL A 84 -2.47 0.31 6.08
N VAL A 85 -3.64 0.95 6.17
CA VAL A 85 -3.91 1.97 7.21
C VAL A 85 -3.77 1.41 8.64
N PRO A 86 -4.30 0.23 9.00
CA PRO A 86 -4.18 -0.27 10.38
C PRO A 86 -2.72 -0.52 10.78
N VAL A 87 -1.92 -1.04 9.86
CA VAL A 87 -0.48 -1.30 10.09
C VAL A 87 0.27 0.03 10.23
N LEU A 88 -0.01 0.99 9.34
CA LEU A 88 0.59 2.31 9.45
C LEU A 88 0.21 3.04 10.74
N ARG A 89 -0.97 2.79 11.34
CA ARG A 89 -1.35 3.42 12.62
C ARG A 89 -0.40 3.06 13.77
N VAL A 90 0.22 1.88 13.72
CA VAL A 90 1.20 1.44 14.71
C VAL A 90 2.45 2.32 14.68
N SER A 91 2.89 2.75 13.49
CA SER A 91 4.10 3.56 13.29
C SER A 91 3.82 5.06 13.03
N HIS A 92 2.57 5.44 12.77
CA HIS A 92 2.17 6.79 12.41
C HIS A 92 0.79 7.17 12.98
N SER A 93 0.76 8.16 13.88
CA SER A 93 -0.49 8.68 14.45
C SER A 93 -1.45 9.29 13.41
N ASP A 94 -0.92 9.81 12.29
CA ASP A 94 -1.68 10.38 11.17
C ASP A 94 -1.79 9.43 9.96
N ALA A 95 -1.79 8.10 10.20
CA ALA A 95 -1.83 7.10 9.15
C ALA A 95 -2.96 7.27 8.11
N PRO A 96 -4.21 7.63 8.48
CA PRO A 96 -5.27 7.85 7.49
C PRO A 96 -4.94 8.98 6.50
N ALA A 97 -4.43 10.13 6.97
CA ALA A 97 -4.12 11.23 6.06
C ALA A 97 -2.84 10.96 5.25
N LEU A 98 -1.87 10.25 5.83
CA LEU A 98 -0.69 9.75 5.12
C LEU A 98 -1.10 8.86 3.94
N ALA A 99 -1.90 7.83 4.21
CA ALA A 99 -2.40 6.91 3.19
C ALA A 99 -3.29 7.66 2.17
N ALA A 100 -4.10 8.62 2.59
CA ALA A 100 -4.94 9.42 1.71
C ALA A 100 -4.10 10.25 0.71
N ARG A 101 -3.02 10.89 1.18
CA ARG A 101 -2.08 11.62 0.32
C ARG A 101 -1.42 10.72 -0.72
N ALA A 102 -0.92 9.56 -0.30
CA ALA A 102 -0.31 8.59 -1.22
C ALA A 102 -1.33 7.97 -2.20
N THR A 103 -2.55 7.70 -1.73
CA THR A 103 -3.64 7.16 -2.57
C THR A 103 -4.11 8.20 -3.59
N TRP A 104 -4.24 9.47 -3.20
CA TRP A 104 -4.54 10.55 -4.14
C TRP A 104 -3.51 10.60 -5.27
N TRP A 105 -2.23 10.52 -4.92
CA TRP A 105 -1.15 10.49 -5.90
C TRP A 105 -1.32 9.30 -6.87
N ALA A 106 -1.60 8.11 -6.36
CA ALA A 106 -1.86 6.92 -7.16
C ALA A 106 -3.09 7.04 -8.08
N LEU A 107 -4.18 7.64 -7.61
CA LEU A 107 -5.37 7.94 -8.42
C LEU A 107 -5.02 8.93 -9.54
N ARG A 108 -4.33 10.01 -9.21
CA ARG A 108 -3.91 11.03 -10.17
C ARG A 108 -2.96 10.48 -11.24
N GLU A 109 -2.09 9.54 -10.88
CA GLU A 109 -1.21 8.82 -11.81
C GLU A 109 -1.93 7.68 -12.58
N GLY A 110 -3.23 7.47 -12.33
CA GLY A 110 -4.03 6.41 -12.98
C GLY A 110 -3.52 5.01 -12.68
N ILE A 111 -2.90 4.81 -11.51
CA ILE A 111 -2.34 3.52 -11.07
C ILE A 111 -3.44 2.65 -10.49
N LEU A 112 -4.39 3.25 -9.77
CA LEU A 112 -5.50 2.51 -9.17
C LEU A 112 -6.53 2.02 -10.20
N ASP A 113 -6.41 2.42 -11.47
CA ASP A 113 -7.16 1.84 -12.58
C ASP A 113 -6.70 0.40 -12.89
N MET A 114 -5.52 0.01 -12.42
CA MET A 114 -4.97 -1.32 -12.64
C MET A 114 -5.64 -2.35 -11.72
N PRO A 115 -5.87 -3.58 -12.23
CA PRO A 115 -6.26 -4.70 -11.39
C PRO A 115 -5.28 -4.96 -10.23
N LYS A 116 -5.81 -5.43 -9.09
CA LYS A 116 -5.04 -5.69 -7.87
C LYS A 116 -3.86 -6.63 -8.10
N ASP A 117 -4.00 -7.66 -8.94
CA ASP A 117 -2.94 -8.61 -9.25
C ASP A 117 -1.76 -8.01 -10.05
N LYS A 118 -1.97 -6.83 -10.65
CA LYS A 118 -0.95 -6.13 -11.47
C LYS A 118 -0.36 -4.91 -10.79
N ILE A 119 -1.11 -4.25 -9.91
CA ILE A 119 -0.70 -2.98 -9.31
C ILE A 119 0.59 -3.10 -8.47
N HIS A 120 0.79 -4.24 -7.80
CA HIS A 120 1.98 -4.50 -7.01
C HIS A 120 3.21 -4.87 -7.86
N ARG A 121 3.01 -5.28 -9.13
CA ARG A 121 4.08 -5.52 -10.11
C ARG A 121 4.43 -4.27 -10.92
N TYR A 122 3.63 -3.21 -10.77
CA TYR A 122 3.68 -2.04 -11.62
C TYR A 122 5.07 -1.40 -11.68
N SER A 123 5.43 -0.99 -12.90
CA SER A 123 6.55 -0.13 -13.21
C SER A 123 6.14 0.84 -14.33
N ASN A 124 6.47 2.12 -14.20
CA ASN A 124 6.44 3.07 -15.31
C ASN A 124 7.86 3.42 -15.70
N CYS A 125 8.23 3.21 -16.95
CA CYS A 125 9.54 3.58 -17.47
C CYS A 125 9.39 4.67 -18.52
N HIS A 126 10.15 5.76 -18.42
CA HIS A 126 10.29 6.69 -19.53
C HIS A 126 11.37 6.18 -20.50
N GLU A 127 10.93 5.66 -21.65
CA GLU A 127 11.78 4.99 -22.63
C GLU A 127 11.49 5.49 -24.04
N HIS A 128 12.53 5.93 -24.74
CA HIS A 128 12.42 6.45 -26.11
C HIS A 128 11.41 7.61 -26.22
N GLY A 129 11.47 8.54 -25.27
CA GLY A 129 10.62 9.74 -25.24
C GLY A 129 9.17 9.52 -24.82
N ARG A 130 8.82 8.31 -24.34
CA ARG A 130 7.45 7.99 -23.91
C ARG A 130 7.41 7.14 -22.65
N ASP A 131 6.37 7.34 -21.86
CA ASP A 131 6.09 6.53 -20.68
C ASP A 131 5.53 5.18 -21.09
N ARG A 132 6.05 4.11 -20.49
CA ARG A 132 5.64 2.73 -20.73
C ARG A 132 5.34 2.05 -19.41
N ARG A 133 4.07 1.68 -19.23
CA ARG A 133 3.64 0.82 -18.13
C ARG A 133 4.10 -0.60 -18.39
N ARG A 134 4.74 -1.21 -17.40
CA ARG A 134 5.20 -2.61 -17.38
C ARG A 134 4.65 -3.27 -16.12
N SER A 135 4.10 -4.46 -16.28
CA SER A 135 3.67 -5.33 -15.15
C SER A 135 3.87 -6.81 -15.45
N ASP A 136 4.21 -7.10 -16.70
CA ASP A 136 4.50 -8.38 -17.34
C ASP A 136 5.94 -8.86 -17.13
N ILE A 137 6.88 -7.94 -16.85
CA ILE A 137 8.31 -8.26 -16.68
C ILE A 137 8.77 -7.84 -15.28
N PRO A 138 8.60 -8.69 -14.25
CA PRO A 138 8.81 -8.30 -12.85
C PRO A 138 10.27 -7.90 -12.53
N LEU A 139 11.25 -8.54 -13.18
CA LEU A 139 12.67 -8.26 -12.95
C LEU A 139 13.21 -7.12 -13.85
N TYR A 140 12.33 -6.45 -14.59
CA TYR A 140 12.72 -5.37 -15.48
C TYR A 140 13.22 -4.15 -14.72
N ARG A 141 14.29 -3.54 -15.23
CA ARG A 141 14.89 -2.31 -14.72
C ARG A 141 14.78 -1.25 -15.81
N CYS A 142 14.12 -0.14 -15.52
CA CYS A 142 14.08 0.96 -16.47
C CYS A 142 15.50 1.52 -16.67
N GLY A 143 15.90 1.73 -17.93
CA GLY A 143 17.19 2.35 -18.26
C GLY A 143 17.23 3.86 -18.01
N GLY A 144 16.07 4.53 -18.00
CA GLY A 144 15.94 5.99 -17.88
C GLY A 144 15.97 6.55 -16.45
N SER A 145 15.93 7.88 -16.36
CA SER A 145 15.87 8.63 -15.09
C SER A 145 14.49 8.59 -14.42
N ILE A 146 13.43 8.38 -15.19
CA ILE A 146 12.06 8.28 -14.67
C ILE A 146 11.69 6.80 -14.59
N TRP A 147 11.56 6.32 -13.35
CA TRP A 147 11.17 4.96 -13.02
C TRP A 147 10.23 4.98 -11.83
N GLN A 148 8.93 4.85 -12.06
CA GLN A 148 7.92 4.76 -10.99
C GLN A 148 7.57 3.31 -10.72
N VAL A 149 7.28 2.95 -9.47
CA VAL A 149 6.92 1.56 -9.12
C VAL A 149 5.79 1.47 -8.12
N GLY A 150 5.07 0.34 -8.20
CA GLY A 150 4.04 -0.06 -7.25
C GLY A 150 2.82 0.85 -7.21
N MET A 151 1.92 0.56 -6.27
CA MET A 151 0.69 1.33 -6.05
C MET A 151 0.98 2.81 -5.74
N ALA A 152 2.07 3.09 -5.02
CA ALA A 152 2.46 4.44 -4.63
C ALA A 152 3.05 5.27 -5.78
N ALA A 153 3.25 4.71 -6.99
CA ALA A 153 3.85 5.39 -8.14
C ALA A 153 5.17 6.14 -7.81
N ILE A 154 5.96 5.57 -6.89
CA ILE A 154 7.13 6.22 -6.31
C ILE A 154 8.33 6.13 -7.25
N GLN A 155 9.07 7.23 -7.40
CA GLN A 155 10.24 7.31 -8.29
C GLN A 155 11.44 6.61 -7.65
N VAL A 156 11.87 5.49 -8.22
CA VAL A 156 12.99 4.68 -7.72
C VAL A 156 14.28 5.49 -7.66
N ASN A 157 14.53 6.36 -8.64
CA ASN A 157 15.78 7.11 -8.72
C ASN A 157 15.89 8.28 -7.73
N ASN A 158 14.79 8.69 -7.07
CA ASN A 158 14.79 9.81 -6.13
C ASN A 158 15.40 9.48 -4.76
N TYR A 159 15.59 8.20 -4.44
CA TYR A 159 15.96 7.76 -3.11
C TYR A 159 17.23 6.91 -3.12
N PRO A 160 18.18 7.12 -2.20
CA PRO A 160 19.30 6.20 -2.04
C PRO A 160 18.80 4.88 -1.45
N ASP A 161 19.42 3.77 -1.86
CA ASP A 161 19.03 2.42 -1.44
C ASP A 161 19.09 2.24 0.09
N LYS A 162 20.09 2.84 0.76
CA LYS A 162 20.20 2.85 2.23
C LYS A 162 19.00 3.53 2.91
N TYR A 163 18.47 4.62 2.34
CA TYR A 163 17.30 5.30 2.90
C TYR A 163 16.06 4.42 2.80
N VAL A 164 15.84 3.78 1.65
CA VAL A 164 14.70 2.87 1.44
C VAL A 164 14.81 1.65 2.36
N ALA A 165 16.00 1.07 2.51
CA ALA A 165 16.23 -0.03 3.43
C ALA A 165 15.92 0.37 4.89
N GLY A 166 16.37 1.55 5.34
CA GLY A 166 16.07 2.03 6.70
C GLY A 166 14.59 2.33 6.97
N MET A 167 13.76 2.48 5.94
CA MET A 167 12.31 2.61 6.10
C MET A 167 11.65 1.28 6.50
N VAL A 168 12.30 0.14 6.27
CA VAL A 168 11.84 -1.17 6.77
C VAL A 168 11.78 -1.13 8.28
N ASP A 169 12.91 -0.85 8.95
CA ASP A 169 12.97 -0.78 10.41
C ASP A 169 12.01 0.28 10.97
N LYS A 170 11.93 1.44 10.31
CA LYS A 170 11.09 2.54 10.78
C LYS A 170 9.60 2.24 10.74
N VAL A 171 9.12 1.59 9.67
CA VAL A 171 7.68 1.39 9.47
C VAL A 171 7.23 0.03 9.97
N LEU A 172 8.04 -1.00 9.75
CA LEU A 172 7.71 -2.38 10.08
C LEU A 172 8.29 -2.81 11.43
N GLY A 173 9.40 -2.24 11.90
CA GLY A 173 9.98 -2.58 13.20
C GLY A 173 9.03 -2.39 14.39
N PRO A 174 8.19 -1.34 14.45
CA PRO A 174 7.15 -1.21 15.46
C PRO A 174 6.05 -2.28 15.39
N VAL A 175 5.91 -2.92 14.22
CA VAL A 175 4.86 -3.90 13.94
C VAL A 175 5.35 -5.31 14.25
N GLU A 176 6.58 -5.62 13.86
CA GLU A 176 7.20 -6.95 14.03
C GLU A 176 8.67 -6.77 14.44
N ALA A 177 9.00 -7.26 15.64
CA ALA A 177 10.37 -7.19 16.15
C ALA A 177 11.30 -8.08 15.31
N GLY A 178 12.45 -7.53 14.90
CA GLY A 178 13.46 -8.27 14.12
C GLY A 178 13.16 -8.38 12.62
N ILE A 179 12.07 -7.79 12.13
CA ILE A 179 11.80 -7.70 10.69
C ILE A 179 12.96 -7.00 9.97
N ASN A 180 13.40 -7.56 8.86
CA ASN A 180 14.54 -7.05 8.11
C ASN A 180 14.19 -6.86 6.61
N VAL A 181 15.18 -6.38 5.85
CA VAL A 181 15.04 -6.10 4.42
C VAL A 181 14.64 -7.33 3.60
N THR A 182 15.14 -8.52 3.97
CA THR A 182 14.78 -9.77 3.30
C THR A 182 13.30 -10.05 3.48
N ASP A 183 12.79 -10.01 4.71
CA ASP A 183 11.36 -10.22 5.00
C ASP A 183 10.47 -9.23 4.23
N ALA A 184 10.88 -7.96 4.16
CA ALA A 184 10.14 -6.95 3.40
C ALA A 184 10.12 -7.22 1.88
N LEU A 185 11.18 -7.81 1.33
CA LEU A 185 11.23 -8.25 -0.08
C LEU A 185 10.36 -9.48 -0.31
N GLU A 186 10.32 -10.41 0.64
CA GLU A 186 9.41 -11.57 0.62
C GLU A 186 7.95 -11.12 0.60
N MET A 187 7.57 -10.22 1.52
CA MET A 187 6.24 -9.60 1.54
C MET A 187 5.92 -8.91 0.21
N SER A 188 6.88 -8.21 -0.39
CA SER A 188 6.70 -7.53 -1.68
C SER A 188 6.47 -8.51 -2.83
N ALA A 189 7.20 -9.64 -2.83
CA ALA A 189 7.06 -10.68 -3.83
C ALA A 189 5.72 -11.43 -3.69
N GLU A 190 5.30 -11.74 -2.46
CA GLU A 190 3.99 -12.35 -2.17
C GLU A 190 2.83 -11.41 -2.51
N LEU A 191 2.93 -10.11 -2.18
CA LEU A 191 1.99 -9.06 -2.60
C LEU A 191 1.81 -9.01 -4.12
N ALA A 192 2.92 -9.19 -4.83
CA ALA A 192 2.92 -9.29 -6.27
C ALA A 192 2.48 -10.69 -6.77
N GLY A 193 2.02 -11.59 -5.92
CA GLY A 193 1.50 -12.92 -6.29
C GLY A 193 2.57 -13.92 -6.74
N PHE A 194 3.85 -13.70 -6.40
CA PHE A 194 4.90 -14.69 -6.63
C PHE A 194 5.00 -15.64 -5.45
N ARG A 195 4.91 -16.94 -5.72
CA ARG A 195 4.98 -17.97 -4.67
C ARG A 195 6.41 -18.11 -4.15
N PRO A 196 6.60 -18.31 -2.83
CA PRO A 196 7.90 -18.69 -2.26
C PRO A 196 8.52 -19.88 -2.99
N GLY A 197 9.84 -19.81 -3.25
CA GLY A 197 10.59 -20.82 -4.00
C GLY A 197 10.44 -20.75 -5.53
N SER A 198 9.58 -19.88 -6.06
CA SER A 198 9.57 -19.62 -7.52
C SER A 198 10.81 -18.83 -7.94
N LYS A 199 11.29 -19.04 -9.17
CA LYS A 199 12.49 -18.33 -9.70
C LYS A 199 12.39 -16.80 -9.59
N VAL A 200 11.20 -16.24 -9.80
CA VAL A 200 10.97 -14.78 -9.72
C VAL A 200 10.98 -14.30 -8.27
N TYR A 201 10.28 -14.99 -7.37
CA TYR A 201 10.31 -14.69 -5.93
C TYR A 201 11.76 -14.65 -5.41
N ASP A 202 12.50 -15.72 -5.66
CA ASP A 202 13.89 -15.89 -5.27
C ASP A 202 14.79 -14.77 -5.80
N ALA A 203 14.59 -14.36 -7.05
CA ALA A 203 15.33 -13.26 -7.66
C ALA A 203 15.00 -11.90 -7.04
N ILE A 204 13.76 -11.69 -6.59
CA ILE A 204 13.35 -10.48 -5.87
C ILE A 204 14.03 -10.43 -4.49
N VAL A 205 13.93 -11.52 -3.72
CA VAL A 205 14.45 -11.61 -2.35
C VAL A 205 15.97 -11.45 -2.32
N ARG A 206 16.68 -12.05 -3.28
CA ARG A 206 18.14 -11.93 -3.41
C ARG A 206 18.59 -10.70 -4.20
N SER A 207 17.68 -9.84 -4.62
CA SER A 207 18.04 -8.69 -5.45
C SER A 207 18.90 -7.68 -4.68
N THR A 208 19.73 -6.94 -5.42
CA THR A 208 20.58 -5.88 -4.88
C THR A 208 20.43 -4.56 -5.66
N GLY A 209 20.98 -3.49 -5.12
CA GLY A 209 21.05 -2.17 -5.78
C GLY A 209 19.68 -1.63 -6.21
N LYS A 210 19.57 -1.13 -7.45
CA LYS A 210 18.32 -0.51 -7.93
C LYS A 210 17.14 -1.47 -7.96
N LEU A 211 17.36 -2.76 -8.24
CA LEU A 211 16.27 -3.74 -8.30
C LEU A 211 15.69 -3.97 -6.89
N ARG A 212 16.56 -4.18 -5.89
CA ARG A 212 16.18 -4.28 -4.48
C ARG A 212 15.35 -3.10 -4.02
N LYS A 213 15.89 -1.90 -4.21
CA LYS A 213 15.22 -0.64 -3.89
C LYS A 213 13.83 -0.58 -4.53
N SER A 214 13.74 -0.90 -5.83
CA SER A 214 12.46 -0.85 -6.53
C SER A 214 11.43 -1.83 -5.95
N TRP A 215 11.84 -3.01 -5.49
CA TRP A 215 10.94 -3.99 -4.89
C TRP A 215 10.49 -3.59 -3.49
N LEU A 216 11.39 -3.07 -2.65
CA LEU A 216 11.01 -2.48 -1.37
C LEU A 216 9.99 -1.33 -1.55
N LEU A 217 10.21 -0.47 -2.53
CA LEU A 217 9.30 0.63 -2.85
C LEU A 217 7.93 0.19 -3.39
N ARG A 218 7.79 -1.04 -3.88
CA ARG A 218 6.50 -1.61 -4.28
C ARG A 218 5.65 -2.05 -3.09
N ASN A 219 6.27 -2.31 -1.94
CA ASN A 219 5.56 -2.57 -0.70
C ASN A 219 4.80 -1.30 -0.26
N PRO A 220 3.46 -1.30 -0.19
CA PRO A 220 2.71 -0.08 0.16
C PRO A 220 3.02 0.44 1.56
N LEU A 221 3.41 -0.43 2.51
CA LEU A 221 3.84 -0.01 3.84
C LEU A 221 5.13 0.80 3.79
N ILE A 222 6.00 0.57 2.82
CA ILE A 222 7.26 1.32 2.67
C ILE A 222 7.08 2.50 1.71
N GLY A 223 6.50 2.25 0.53
CA GLY A 223 6.38 3.23 -0.55
C GLY A 223 5.46 4.40 -0.21
N MET A 224 4.32 4.16 0.46
CA MET A 224 3.36 5.22 0.76
C MET A 224 3.90 6.28 1.74
N PRO A 225 4.53 5.92 2.89
CA PRO A 225 5.16 6.90 3.77
C PRO A 225 6.25 7.74 3.11
N ILE A 226 6.96 7.18 2.13
CA ILE A 226 8.00 7.90 1.40
C ILE A 226 7.37 8.88 0.39
N VAL A 227 6.51 8.40 -0.51
CA VAL A 227 5.98 9.23 -1.62
C VAL A 227 5.16 10.42 -1.13
N GLN A 228 4.42 10.22 -0.04
CA GLN A 228 3.61 11.28 0.53
C GLN A 228 4.46 12.43 1.08
N ASN A 229 5.71 12.17 1.48
CA ASN A 229 6.56 13.19 2.08
C ASN A 229 7.23 14.06 1.02
N GLN A 230 7.85 13.46 0.01
CA GLN A 230 8.60 14.22 -0.98
C GLN A 230 7.69 14.69 -2.11
N GLU A 231 7.19 13.77 -2.94
CA GLU A 231 6.42 14.12 -4.13
C GLU A 231 5.11 14.83 -3.76
N VAL A 232 4.37 14.35 -2.75
CA VAL A 232 3.07 14.96 -2.41
C VAL A 232 3.24 16.18 -1.50
N LEU A 233 3.80 16.01 -0.30
CA LEU A 233 3.81 17.07 0.70
C LEU A 233 4.76 18.21 0.32
N VAL A 234 6.00 17.92 -0.08
CA VAL A 234 6.96 18.97 -0.45
C VAL A 234 6.56 19.61 -1.78
N GLU A 235 6.36 18.83 -2.83
CA GLU A 235 6.22 19.42 -4.17
C GLU A 235 4.80 19.93 -4.44
N CYS A 236 3.76 19.14 -4.11
CA CYS A 236 2.38 19.52 -4.40
C CYS A 236 1.77 20.43 -3.33
N PHE A 237 1.96 20.13 -2.04
CA PHE A 237 1.38 20.95 -0.98
C PHE A 237 2.18 22.23 -0.71
N LYS A 238 3.48 22.10 -0.40
CA LYS A 238 4.30 23.24 0.01
C LYS A 238 4.73 24.11 -1.17
N GLN A 239 5.27 23.50 -2.23
CA GLN A 239 5.78 24.25 -3.39
C GLN A 239 4.74 24.51 -4.47
N ASN A 240 3.57 23.84 -4.41
CA ASN A 240 2.48 24.05 -5.36
C ASN A 240 2.91 23.90 -6.83
N LYS A 241 3.80 22.93 -7.14
CA LYS A 241 4.32 22.76 -8.49
C LYS A 241 3.18 22.45 -9.48
N LYS A 242 3.19 23.11 -10.64
CA LYS A 242 2.11 23.00 -11.64
C LYS A 242 1.87 21.56 -12.11
N TRP A 243 2.93 20.77 -12.27
CA TRP A 243 2.83 19.39 -12.76
C TRP A 243 2.10 18.45 -11.79
N CYS A 244 1.95 18.82 -10.51
CA CYS A 244 1.11 18.06 -9.58
C CYS A 244 -0.34 17.96 -10.07
N TYR A 245 -0.79 18.97 -10.82
CA TYR A 245 -2.18 19.11 -11.23
C TYR A 245 -2.44 18.81 -12.70
N THR A 246 -1.38 18.56 -13.47
CA THR A 246 -1.47 18.28 -14.90
C THR A 246 -0.81 16.94 -15.19
N SER A 247 -1.54 16.05 -15.84
CA SER A 247 -0.99 14.76 -16.29
C SER A 247 -1.63 14.32 -17.59
N GLY A 248 -1.01 13.34 -18.25
CA GLY A 248 -1.58 12.68 -19.43
C GLY A 248 -2.71 11.68 -19.10
N TRP A 249 -2.93 11.35 -17.82
CA TRP A 249 -3.92 10.37 -17.40
C TRP A 249 -5.31 11.00 -17.21
N LEU A 250 -6.35 10.31 -17.65
CA LEU A 250 -7.73 10.75 -17.49
C LEU A 250 -8.10 10.96 -16.01
N SER A 251 -7.63 10.07 -15.13
CA SER A 251 -7.86 10.11 -13.68
C SER A 251 -7.33 11.39 -13.02
N ALA A 252 -6.30 12.03 -13.59
CA ALA A 252 -5.85 13.34 -13.10
C ALA A 252 -6.90 14.44 -13.30
N LYS A 253 -7.71 14.39 -14.36
CA LYS A 253 -8.79 15.36 -14.59
C LYS A 253 -9.87 15.29 -13.50
N TYR A 254 -10.10 14.11 -12.94
CA TYR A 254 -11.12 13.90 -11.91
C TYR A 254 -10.60 14.17 -10.50
N PHE A 255 -9.38 13.73 -10.18
CA PHE A 255 -8.90 13.70 -8.80
C PHE A 255 -7.79 14.70 -8.49
N GLY A 256 -7.19 15.32 -9.50
CA GLY A 256 -6.01 16.17 -9.34
C GLY A 256 -5.95 17.40 -10.23
N ALA A 257 -7.01 17.80 -10.94
CA ALA A 257 -6.95 18.85 -11.96
C ALA A 257 -6.54 20.24 -11.43
N SER A 258 -6.60 20.44 -10.12
CA SER A 258 -6.17 21.66 -9.44
C SER A 258 -5.82 21.36 -7.98
N ARG A 259 -5.21 22.32 -7.30
CA ARG A 259 -5.00 22.25 -5.84
C ARG A 259 -6.29 22.00 -5.08
N ARG A 260 -7.39 22.64 -5.47
CA ARG A 260 -8.71 22.44 -4.85
C ARG A 260 -9.20 21.01 -5.03
N SER A 261 -9.10 20.46 -6.23
CA SER A 261 -9.47 19.07 -6.52
C SER A 261 -8.62 18.08 -5.73
N MET A 262 -7.30 18.28 -5.67
CA MET A 262 -6.39 17.50 -4.84
C MET A 262 -6.82 17.50 -3.37
N LEU A 263 -7.03 18.68 -2.78
CA LEU A 263 -7.39 18.81 -1.37
C LEU A 263 -8.73 18.11 -1.07
N LYS A 264 -9.72 18.25 -1.95
CA LYS A 264 -11.00 17.56 -1.80
C LYS A 264 -10.86 16.04 -1.91
N SER A 265 -10.08 15.55 -2.88
CA SER A 265 -9.79 14.12 -3.03
C SER A 265 -9.15 13.54 -1.76
N ILE A 266 -8.13 14.22 -1.23
CA ILE A 266 -7.43 13.80 -0.01
C ILE A 266 -8.38 13.83 1.20
N GLN A 267 -9.22 14.86 1.33
CA GLN A 267 -10.21 14.93 2.41
C GLN A 267 -11.20 13.76 2.35
N ASP A 268 -11.71 13.41 1.17
CA ASP A 268 -12.63 12.29 1.00
C ASP A 268 -11.97 10.94 1.30
N LEU A 269 -10.75 10.74 0.81
CA LEU A 269 -9.95 9.54 1.10
C LEU A 269 -9.62 9.41 2.58
N THR A 270 -9.25 10.50 3.25
CA THR A 270 -9.01 10.48 4.71
C THR A 270 -10.28 10.05 5.45
N ARG A 271 -11.45 10.56 5.05
CA ARG A 271 -12.73 10.14 5.65
C ARG A 271 -12.99 8.65 5.42
N ILE A 272 -12.76 8.14 4.21
CA ILE A 272 -12.87 6.70 3.92
C ILE A 272 -11.92 5.91 4.83
N TYR A 273 -10.68 6.36 5.03
CA TYR A 273 -9.67 5.67 5.83
C TYR A 273 -9.84 5.81 7.35
N GLN A 274 -10.71 6.70 7.81
CA GLN A 274 -11.13 6.80 9.20
C GLN A 274 -12.30 5.89 9.54
N GLN A 275 -13.02 5.37 8.53
CA GLN A 275 -14.13 4.44 8.78
C GLN A 275 -13.62 3.08 9.30
N PRO A 276 -14.34 2.47 10.25
CA PRO A 276 -14.05 1.13 10.73
C PRO A 276 -14.15 0.07 9.62
#